data_AF-A0A1M4SUX3-F1
#
_entry.id   AF-A0A1M4SUX3-F1
#
_cell.length_a   1.000
_cell.length_b   1.000
_cell.length_c   1.000
_cell.angle_alpha   90.00
_cell.angle_beta   90.00
_cell.angle_gamma   90.00
#
_symmetry.space_group_name_H-M   'P 1'
#
loop_
_entity.id
_entity.type
_entity.pdbx_description
1 polymer ?
#
loop_
_entity_poly.entity_id
_entity_poly.type
_entity_poly.pdbx_seq_one_letter_code
_entity_poly.pdbx_strand_id
1 'polypeptide(L)'
;MENKKEINKEKFLKREKQKIEKIYEFDKEDLILRDLLAADRTILANERTFLSYLRTFISLVIAGCTIIKLSSSIILLCAGIFLIILGIVIGIHGFRVSIKIGKNLKQIKTIKEKYKIN
;
A
#
# COMPACT_ATOMS: atom_id res chain seq x y z
N MET A 1 20.34 -51.95 -21.56
CA MET A 1 19.17 -51.41 -20.82
C MET A 1 19.17 -49.89 -20.69
N GLU A 2 20.26 -49.19 -21.04
CA GLU A 2 20.40 -47.73 -20.85
C GLU A 2 19.61 -46.86 -21.84
N ASN A 3 19.53 -47.24 -23.11
CA ASN A 3 18.87 -46.45 -24.16
C ASN A 3 17.36 -46.17 -23.88
N LYS A 4 16.67 -47.13 -23.26
CA LYS A 4 15.24 -46.98 -22.91
C LYS A 4 14.97 -45.94 -21.82
N LYS A 5 15.95 -45.68 -20.93
CA LYS A 5 15.84 -44.68 -19.85
C LYS A 5 15.99 -43.26 -20.39
N GLU A 6 16.90 -43.04 -21.32
CA GLU A 6 17.13 -41.72 -21.93
C GLU A 6 15.94 -41.28 -22.78
N ILE A 7 15.37 -42.18 -23.59
CA ILE A 7 14.17 -41.89 -24.40
C ILE A 7 12.96 -41.52 -23.51
N ASN A 8 12.83 -42.15 -22.34
CA ASN A 8 11.72 -41.86 -21.44
C ASN A 8 11.91 -40.51 -20.73
N LYS A 9 13.16 -40.15 -20.41
CA LYS A 9 13.53 -38.86 -19.81
C LYS A 9 13.28 -37.70 -20.77
N GLU A 10 13.67 -37.84 -22.05
CA GLU A 10 13.42 -36.87 -23.12
C GLU A 10 11.92 -36.62 -23.34
N LYS A 11 11.11 -37.70 -23.37
CA LYS A 11 9.65 -37.59 -23.48
C LYS A 11 9.02 -36.90 -22.26
N PHE A 12 9.56 -37.13 -21.07
CA PHE A 12 9.10 -36.48 -19.84
C PHE A 12 9.43 -34.98 -19.85
N LEU A 13 10.66 -34.63 -20.26
CA LEU A 13 11.11 -33.24 -20.34
C LEU A 13 10.31 -32.44 -21.37
N LYS A 14 9.96 -33.04 -22.51
CA LYS A 14 9.08 -32.41 -23.52
C LYS A 14 7.67 -32.13 -22.98
N ARG A 15 7.11 -33.06 -22.21
CA ARG A 15 5.76 -32.89 -21.61
C ARG A 15 5.76 -31.80 -20.53
N GLU A 16 6.78 -31.77 -19.68
CA GLU A 16 6.94 -30.71 -18.67
C GLU A 16 7.14 -29.35 -19.33
N LYS A 17 7.99 -29.25 -20.38
CA LYS A 17 8.17 -28.00 -21.13
C LYS A 17 6.87 -27.51 -21.77
N GLN A 18 6.10 -28.39 -22.43
CA GLN A 18 4.79 -28.02 -22.98
C GLN A 18 3.79 -27.57 -21.92
N LYS A 19 3.80 -28.23 -20.75
CA LYS A 19 2.92 -27.87 -19.65
C LYS A 19 3.27 -26.50 -19.08
N ILE A 20 4.56 -26.22 -18.94
CA ILE A 20 5.09 -24.93 -18.47
C ILE A 20 4.80 -23.82 -19.48
N GLU A 21 5.03 -24.05 -20.78
CA GLU A 21 4.71 -23.08 -21.85
C GLU A 21 3.22 -22.73 -21.86
N LYS A 22 2.35 -23.72 -21.74
CA LYS A 22 0.89 -23.53 -21.63
C LYS A 22 0.44 -22.82 -20.34
N ILE A 23 1.21 -22.92 -19.25
CA ILE A 23 0.97 -22.18 -18.00
C ILE A 23 1.37 -20.70 -18.16
N TYR A 24 2.42 -20.40 -18.95
CA TYR A 24 2.86 -19.03 -19.24
C TYR A 24 2.15 -18.38 -20.43
N GLU A 25 1.35 -19.15 -21.17
CA GLU A 25 0.41 -18.69 -22.19
C GLU A 25 -0.96 -18.31 -21.59
N PHE A 26 -1.13 -18.45 -20.28
CA PHE A 26 -2.21 -17.79 -19.56
C PHE A 26 -2.02 -16.28 -19.71
N ASP A 27 -3.03 -15.63 -20.26
CA ASP A 27 -3.01 -14.26 -20.80
C ASP A 27 -2.20 -13.29 -19.92
N LYS A 28 -0.97 -12.97 -20.35
CA LYS A 28 -0.02 -12.14 -19.57
C LYS A 28 -0.64 -10.80 -19.24
N GLU A 29 -1.44 -10.27 -20.15
CA GLU A 29 -2.15 -9.00 -20.02
C GLU A 29 -3.14 -9.06 -18.85
N ASP A 30 -3.85 -10.17 -18.70
CA ASP A 30 -4.83 -10.40 -17.64
C ASP A 30 -4.15 -10.59 -16.26
N LEU A 31 -2.98 -11.22 -16.23
CA LEU A 31 -2.14 -11.29 -15.02
C LEU A 31 -1.63 -9.89 -14.60
N ILE A 32 -1.17 -9.07 -15.55
CA ILE A 32 -0.62 -7.73 -15.27
C ILE A 32 -1.71 -6.76 -14.84
N LEU A 33 -2.90 -6.86 -15.44
CA LEU A 33 -4.04 -6.02 -15.11
C LEU A 33 -4.58 -6.37 -13.72
N ARG A 34 -4.64 -7.67 -13.38
CA ARG A 34 -5.02 -8.12 -12.04
C ARG A 34 -4.03 -7.64 -10.97
N ASP A 35 -2.73 -7.69 -11.24
CA ASP A 35 -1.71 -7.19 -10.32
C ASP A 35 -1.74 -5.66 -10.18
N LEU A 36 -2.06 -4.93 -11.26
CA LEU A 36 -2.26 -3.48 -11.19
C LEU A 36 -3.49 -3.12 -10.35
N LEU A 37 -4.61 -3.81 -10.58
CA LEU A 37 -5.85 -3.58 -9.83
C LEU A 37 -5.69 -3.96 -8.35
N ALA A 38 -4.93 -5.00 -8.05
CA ALA A 38 -4.55 -5.37 -6.69
C ALA A 38 -3.67 -4.29 -6.04
N ALA A 39 -2.69 -3.75 -6.76
CA ALA A 39 -1.85 -2.66 -6.28
C ALA A 39 -2.67 -1.39 -6.00
N ASP A 40 -3.58 -1.00 -6.90
CA ASP A 40 -4.47 0.15 -6.70
C ASP A 40 -5.35 -0.01 -5.46
N ARG A 41 -5.86 -1.22 -5.19
CA ARG A 41 -6.61 -1.50 -3.95
C ARG A 41 -5.75 -1.29 -2.69
N THR A 42 -4.46 -1.64 -2.73
CA THR A 42 -3.55 -1.40 -1.59
C THR A 42 -3.20 0.07 -1.41
N ILE A 43 -3.05 0.81 -2.50
CA ILE A 43 -2.77 2.26 -2.47
C ILE A 43 -3.98 3.01 -1.89
N LEU A 44 -5.19 2.71 -2.38
CA LEU A 44 -6.42 3.32 -1.89
C LEU A 44 -6.68 3.00 -0.40
N ALA A 45 -6.31 1.81 0.06
CA ALA A 45 -6.36 1.46 1.47
C ALA A 45 -5.38 2.30 2.31
N ASN A 46 -4.16 2.55 1.82
CA ASN A 46 -3.17 3.40 2.49
C ASN A 46 -3.62 4.88 2.55
N GLU A 47 -4.24 5.38 1.48
CA GLU A 47 -4.84 6.73 1.46
C GLU A 47 -6.00 6.84 2.44
N ARG A 48 -6.84 5.80 2.56
CA ARG A 48 -7.91 5.76 3.58
C ARG A 48 -7.34 5.89 4.99
N THR A 49 -6.27 5.17 5.32
CA THR A 49 -5.61 5.31 6.62
C THR A 49 -5.04 6.71 6.82
N PHE A 50 -4.44 7.31 5.79
CA PHE A 50 -3.96 8.70 5.85
C PHE A 50 -5.10 9.69 6.16
N LEU A 51 -6.22 9.59 5.44
CA LEU A 51 -7.38 10.44 5.65
C LEU A 51 -8.02 10.21 7.03
N SER A 52 -7.93 9.01 7.59
CA SER A 52 -8.37 8.73 8.97
C SER A 52 -7.49 9.46 9.99
N TYR A 53 -6.17 9.45 9.84
CA TYR A 53 -5.27 10.23 10.69
C TYR A 53 -5.54 11.74 10.56
N LEU A 54 -5.71 12.22 9.32
CA LEU A 54 -6.04 13.62 9.05
C LEU A 54 -7.36 14.03 9.72
N ARG A 55 -8.39 13.18 9.65
CA ARG A 55 -9.68 13.41 10.33
C ARG A 55 -9.48 13.56 11.83
N THR A 56 -8.77 12.63 12.46
CA THR A 56 -8.54 12.69 13.92
C THR A 56 -7.78 13.95 14.33
N PHE A 57 -6.78 14.35 13.55
CA PHE A 57 -6.04 15.60 13.75
C PHE A 57 -6.96 16.82 13.71
N ILE A 58 -7.74 16.98 12.64
CA ILE A 58 -8.63 18.11 12.45
C ILE A 58 -9.70 18.14 13.55
N SER A 59 -10.27 17.00 13.91
CA SER A 59 -11.26 16.89 14.99
C SER A 59 -10.69 17.34 16.34
N LEU A 60 -9.46 16.94 16.69
CA LEU A 60 -8.79 17.36 17.92
C LEU A 60 -8.49 18.86 17.95
N VAL A 61 -8.02 19.41 16.82
CA VAL A 61 -7.74 20.85 16.70
C VAL A 61 -9.02 21.67 16.82
N ILE A 62 -10.09 21.27 16.12
CA ILE A 62 -11.39 21.94 16.21
C ILE A 62 -11.93 21.86 17.64
N ALA A 63 -11.90 20.68 18.27
CA ALA A 63 -12.34 20.53 19.65
C ALA A 63 -11.54 21.42 20.61
N GLY A 64 -10.22 21.51 20.45
CA GLY A 64 -9.35 22.38 21.25
C GLY A 64 -9.69 23.86 21.06
N CYS A 65 -9.85 24.31 19.82
CA CYS A 65 -10.29 25.67 19.50
C CYS A 65 -11.67 25.99 20.09
N THR A 66 -12.62 25.06 20.00
CA THR A 66 -13.96 25.21 20.59
C THR A 66 -13.89 25.38 22.10
N ILE A 67 -13.09 24.55 22.79
CA ILE A 67 -12.90 24.63 24.24
C ILE A 67 -12.27 25.98 24.65
N ILE A 68 -11.25 26.43 23.92
CA ILE A 68 -10.59 27.73 24.18
C ILE A 68 -11.57 28.88 23.99
N LYS A 69 -12.39 28.83 22.94
CA LYS A 69 -13.32 29.92 22.60
C LYS A 69 -14.55 29.97 23.51
N LEU A 70 -15.02 28.81 24.00
CA LEU A 70 -16.23 28.72 24.82
C LEU A 70 -15.93 28.83 26.32
N SER A 71 -14.69 28.60 26.75
CA SER A 71 -14.34 28.63 28.16
C SER A 71 -13.68 29.93 28.61
N SER A 72 -14.14 30.45 29.75
CA SER A 72 -13.49 31.53 30.50
C SER A 72 -12.59 31.03 31.65
N SER A 73 -12.52 29.71 31.87
CA SER A 73 -11.72 29.12 32.98
C SER A 73 -10.32 28.74 32.54
N ILE A 74 -9.32 29.07 33.37
CA ILE A 74 -7.90 28.82 33.08
C ILE A 74 -7.57 27.33 32.87
N ILE A 75 -8.31 26.43 33.53
CA ILE A 75 -8.15 24.97 33.46
C ILE A 75 -8.54 24.45 32.07
N LEU A 76 -9.66 24.94 31.53
CA LEU A 76 -10.15 24.60 30.21
C LEU A 76 -9.28 25.21 29.11
N LEU A 77 -8.72 26.41 29.35
CA LEU A 77 -7.70 26.99 28.46
C LEU A 77 -6.47 26.07 28.34
N CYS A 78 -5.92 25.61 29.47
CA CYS A 78 -4.82 24.65 29.49
C CYS A 78 -5.18 23.34 28.78
N ALA A 79 -6.39 22.82 29.02
CA ALA A 79 -6.87 21.60 28.35
C ALA A 79 -6.98 21.78 26.83
N GLY A 80 -7.46 22.93 26.35
CA GLY A 80 -7.56 23.23 24.92
C GLY A 80 -6.19 23.33 24.23
N ILE A 81 -5.21 23.99 24.87
CA ILE A 81 -3.82 24.03 24.38
C ILE A 81 -3.24 22.60 24.32
N PHE A 82 -3.45 21.81 25.37
CA PHE A 82 -2.97 20.43 25.41
C PHE A 82 -3.58 19.58 24.29
N LEU A 83 -4.87 19.78 24.00
CA LEU A 83 -5.58 19.06 22.94
C LEU A 83 -5.07 19.44 21.54
N ILE A 84 -4.73 20.72 21.31
CA ILE A 84 -4.11 21.19 20.06
C ILE A 84 -2.73 20.55 19.88
N ILE A 85 -1.90 20.53 20.92
CA ILE A 85 -0.56 19.92 20.89
C ILE A 85 -0.67 18.43 20.57
N LEU A 86 -1.57 17.72 21.26
CA LEU A 86 -1.80 16.30 21.04
C LEU A 86 -2.30 16.03 19.61
N GLY A 87 -3.22 16.86 19.12
CA GLY A 87 -3.67 16.84 17.72
C GLY A 87 -2.49 16.96 16.76
N ILE A 88 -1.65 17.97 16.92
CA ILE A 88 -0.47 18.20 16.08
C ILE A 88 0.48 17.00 16.08
N VAL A 89 0.72 16.38 17.23
CA VAL A 89 1.59 15.20 17.35
C VAL A 89 1.01 14.03 16.56
N ILE A 90 -0.30 13.76 16.70
CA ILE A 90 -1.01 12.71 15.96
C ILE A 90 -1.00 12.99 14.46
N GLY A 91 -1.22 14.25 14.05
CA GLY A 91 -1.18 14.67 12.65
C GLY A 91 0.20 14.47 12.02
N ILE A 92 1.28 14.89 12.70
CA ILE A 92 2.66 14.70 12.24
C ILE A 92 3.00 13.20 12.17
N HIS A 93 2.60 12.42 13.16
CA HIS A 93 2.86 10.99 13.18
C HIS A 93 2.14 10.27 12.02
N GLY A 94 0.86 10.58 11.79
CA GLY A 94 0.08 10.06 10.67
C GLY A 94 0.66 10.46 9.31
N PHE A 95 1.08 11.72 9.15
CA PHE A 95 1.71 12.22 7.93
C PHE A 95 3.04 11.51 7.62
N ARG A 96 3.91 11.31 8.63
CA ARG A 96 5.17 10.55 8.46
C ARG A 96 4.93 9.10 8.04
N VAL A 97 3.94 8.44 8.65
CA VAL A 97 3.61 7.03 8.36
C VAL A 97 3.11 6.88 6.92
N SER A 98 2.18 7.72 6.48
CA SER A 98 1.64 7.64 5.11
C SER A 98 2.68 7.93 4.03
N ILE A 99 3.60 8.88 4.28
CA ILE A 99 4.74 9.13 3.37
C ILE A 99 5.72 7.95 3.35
N LYS A 100 5.98 7.32 4.50
CA LYS A 100 6.92 6.19 4.59
C LYS A 100 6.41 4.98 3.80
N ILE A 101 5.11 4.70 3.84
CA ILE A 101 4.51 3.63 3.04
C ILE A 101 4.54 3.97 1.54
N GLY A 102 4.25 5.21 1.14
CA GLY A 102 4.25 5.62 -0.28
C GLY A 102 5.63 5.55 -0.96
N LYS A 103 6.72 5.70 -0.19
CA LYS A 103 8.09 5.63 -0.73
C LYS A 103 8.52 4.22 -1.17
N ASN A 104 8.01 3.16 -0.53
CA ASN A 104 8.32 1.78 -0.93
C ASN A 104 7.69 1.39 -2.27
N LEU A 105 6.63 2.07 -2.70
CA LEU A 105 5.94 1.79 -3.95
C LEU A 105 6.61 2.44 -5.17
N LYS A 106 7.40 3.52 -4.97
CA LYS A 106 8.16 4.14 -6.07
C LYS A 106 9.20 3.19 -6.67
N GLN A 107 9.80 2.31 -5.86
CA GLN A 107 10.77 1.33 -6.36
C GLN A 107 10.11 0.27 -7.26
N ILE A 108 8.85 -0.09 -7.00
CA ILE A 108 8.11 -1.08 -7.79
C ILE A 108 7.61 -0.46 -9.11
N LYS A 109 7.21 0.82 -9.10
CA LYS A 109 6.80 1.54 -10.33
C LYS A 109 7.96 1.68 -11.32
N THR A 110 9.18 1.94 -10.85
CA THR A 110 10.39 1.97 -11.69
C THR A 110 10.71 0.60 -12.30
N ILE A 111 10.41 -0.51 -11.61
CA ILE A 111 10.57 -1.86 -12.16
C ILE A 111 9.51 -2.15 -13.23
N LYS A 112 8.26 -1.73 -13.04
CA LYS A 112 7.18 -1.91 -14.02
C LYS A 112 7.42 -1.11 -15.32
N GLU A 113 7.95 0.10 -15.20
CA GLU A 113 8.35 0.94 -16.35
C GLU A 113 9.52 0.32 -17.14
N LYS A 114 10.49 -0.27 -16.42
CA LYS A 114 11.68 -0.90 -17.02
C LYS A 114 11.38 -2.17 -17.80
N TYR A 115 10.23 -2.80 -17.59
CA TYR A 115 9.86 -4.07 -18.20
C TYR A 115 8.90 -3.99 -19.38
N LYS A 116 8.51 -2.78 -19.85
CA LYS A 116 7.72 -2.52 -21.09
C LYS A 116 6.88 -3.74 -21.50
N ILE A 117 5.95 -4.13 -20.64
CA ILE A 117 5.09 -5.26 -20.97
C ILE A 117 3.99 -4.67 -21.84
N ASN A 118 4.15 -4.93 -23.14
CA ASN A 118 3.18 -4.67 -24.19
C ASN A 118 1.95 -5.56 -23.99
#